data_AF-A0A1K1RR74-F1
#
_entry.id   AF-A0A1K1RR74-F1
#
_cell.length_a   1.000
_cell.length_b   1.000
_cell.length_c   1.000
_cell.angle_alpha   90.00
_cell.angle_beta   90.00
_cell.angle_gamma   90.00
#
_symmetry.space_group_name_H-M   'P 1'
#
loop_
_entity.id
_entity.type
_entity.pdbx_description
1 polymer ?
#
loop_
_entity_poly.entity_id
_entity_poly.type
_entity_poly.pdbx_seq_one_letter_code
_entity_poly.pdbx_strand_id
1 'polypeptide(L)' 'MTQATTPSADTDDLVYTVVINDEEQYSIWPTFRPVPAGWREVGVSGPKADCLAHIETVWTDMRPASLRRAMDGERATRAS' A
#
# COMPACT_ATOMS: atom_id res chain seq x y z
N MET A 1 11.31 25.34 6.59
CA MET A 1 11.07 24.08 7.32
C MET A 1 11.58 22.95 6.43
N THR A 2 12.82 22.51 6.63
CA THR A 2 13.45 21.45 5.82
C THR A 2 12.98 20.10 6.36
N GLN A 3 12.20 19.34 5.56
CA GLN A 3 11.94 17.95 5.89
C GLN A 3 13.25 17.17 5.81
N ALA A 4 13.58 16.46 6.88
CA ALA A 4 14.72 15.58 6.97
C ALA A 4 14.49 14.38 6.04
N THR A 5 15.26 14.29 4.96
CA THR A 5 15.43 13.03 4.22
C THR A 5 16.14 12.05 5.14
N THR A 6 15.37 11.19 5.79
CA THR A 6 15.90 10.05 6.54
C THR A 6 16.65 9.16 5.55
N PRO A 7 17.93 8.82 5.78
CA PRO A 7 18.59 7.81 4.97
C PRO A 7 17.86 6.49 5.23
N SER A 8 17.10 6.02 4.24
CA SER A 8 16.56 4.66 4.27
C SER A 8 17.75 3.72 4.32
N ALA A 9 17.97 3.07 5.46
CA ALA A 9 19.03 2.09 5.65
C ALA A 9 19.04 1.13 4.46
N ASP A 10 20.17 1.14 3.76
CA ASP A 10 20.45 0.33 2.60
C ASP A 10 20.15 -1.12 2.94
N THR A 11 19.08 -1.62 2.31
CA THR A 11 18.61 -2.99 2.45
C THR A 11 18.62 -3.63 1.08
N ASP A 12 19.71 -3.40 0.35
CA ASP A 12 19.86 -3.73 -1.08
C ASP A 12 19.71 -5.24 -1.34
N ASP A 13 20.10 -6.08 -0.36
CA ASP A 13 20.01 -7.54 -0.47
C ASP A 13 18.67 -8.16 0.00
N LEU A 14 17.76 -7.41 0.65
CA LEU A 14 16.50 -8.02 1.10
C LEU A 14 15.42 -7.95 0.04
N VAL A 15 14.76 -9.10 -0.14
CA VAL A 15 13.58 -9.23 -1.00
C VAL A 15 12.33 -8.90 -0.20
N TYR A 16 11.54 -7.97 -0.72
CA TYR A 16 10.24 -7.58 -0.22
C TYR A 16 9.13 -8.12 -1.11
N THR A 17 7.93 -8.26 -0.56
CA THR A 17 6.68 -8.54 -1.25
C THR A 17 5.73 -7.38 -0.99
N VAL A 18 4.97 -6.98 -2.00
CA VAL A 18 3.92 -5.97 -1.84
C VAL A 18 2.71 -6.65 -1.20
N VAL A 19 2.18 -6.01 -0.16
CA VAL A 19 1.00 -6.47 0.57
C VAL A 19 -0.08 -5.41 0.56
N ILE A 20 -1.33 -5.86 0.62
CA ILE A 20 -2.52 -5.00 0.71
C ILE A 20 -3.40 -5.47 1.88
N ASN A 21 -4.05 -4.54 2.57
CA ASN A 21 -5.04 -4.85 3.61
C ASN A 21 -6.49 -4.69 3.09
N ASP A 22 -7.46 -4.96 3.95
CA ASP A 22 -8.89 -4.80 3.62
C ASP A 22 -9.33 -3.35 3.36
N GLU A 23 -8.55 -2.36 3.80
CA GLU A 23 -8.79 -0.94 3.54
C GLU A 23 -8.18 -0.44 2.22
N GLU A 24 -7.67 -1.35 1.40
CA GLU A 24 -6.97 -1.07 0.13
C GLU A 24 -5.68 -0.25 0.33
N GLN A 25 -5.03 -0.36 1.48
CA GLN A 25 -3.75 0.26 1.77
C GLN A 25 -2.62 -0.68 1.34
N TYR A 26 -1.64 -0.13 0.63
CA TYR A 26 -0.48 -0.88 0.17
C TYR A 26 0.71 -0.67 1.10
N SER A 27 1.50 -1.72 1.29
CA SER A 27 2.78 -1.65 1.99
C SER A 27 3.76 -2.68 1.43
N ILE A 28 5.02 -2.59 1.84
CA ILE A 28 6.04 -3.60 1.55
C ILE A 28 6.31 -4.41 2.80
N TRP A 29 6.43 -5.72 2.65
CA TRP A 29 6.73 -6.65 3.72
C TRP A 29 7.93 -7.52 3.36
N PRO A 30 8.89 -7.76 4.26
CA PRO A 30 10.02 -8.63 3.95
C PRO A 30 9.57 -10.08 3.79
N THR A 31 10.06 -10.74 2.74
CA THR A 31 9.71 -12.14 2.40
C THR A 31 10.15 -13.17 3.43
N PHE A 32 11.14 -12.86 4.27
CA PHE A 32 11.64 -13.77 5.32
C PHE A 32 10.74 -13.80 6.57
N ARG A 33 9.68 -12.98 6.64
CA ARG A 33 8.71 -12.99 7.75
C ARG A 33 7.33 -13.41 7.26
N PRO A 34 6.57 -14.16 8.07
CA PRO A 34 5.16 -14.43 7.74
C PRO A 34 4.39 -13.13 7.62
N VAL A 35 3.44 -13.08 6.68
CA VAL A 35 2.57 -11.93 6.46
C VAL A 35 1.60 -11.81 7.66
N PRO A 36 1.42 -10.61 8.25
CA PRO A 36 0.49 -10.42 9.36
C PRO A 36 -0.96 -10.73 8.96
N ALA A 37 -1.78 -11.10 9.95
CA ALA A 37 -3.22 -11.26 9.75
C ALA A 37 -3.86 -9.96 9.24
N GLY A 38 -4.81 -10.07 8.31
CA GLY A 38 -5.46 -8.91 7.66
C GLY A 38 -4.66 -8.28 6.51
N TRP A 39 -3.50 -8.85 6.17
CA TRP A 39 -2.72 -8.47 5.00
C TRP A 39 -2.64 -9.65 4.02
N ARG A 40 -2.60 -9.34 2.73
CA ARG A 40 -2.46 -10.32 1.65
C ARG A 40 -1.41 -9.87 0.64
N GLU A 41 -0.61 -10.80 0.14
CA GLU A 41 0.37 -10.54 -0.91
C GLU A 41 -0.33 -10.28 -2.24
N VAL A 42 0.19 -9.34 -3.04
CA VAL A 42 -0.36 -9.01 -4.37
C VAL A 42 0.41 -9.66 -5.52
N GLY A 43 1.42 -10.48 -5.21
CA GLY A 43 2.22 -11.20 -6.21
C GLY A 43 3.38 -10.40 -6.82
N VAL A 44 3.71 -9.24 -6.26
CA VAL A 44 4.87 -8.43 -6.65
C VAL A 44 5.94 -8.55 -5.56
N SER A 45 7.11 -9.07 -5.92
CA SER A 45 8.24 -9.21 -5.01
C SER A 45 9.55 -8.84 -5.67
N GLY A 46 10.46 -8.24 -4.93
CA GLY A 46 11.74 -7.77 -5.46
C GLY A 46 12.49 -6.90 -4.45
N PRO A 47 13.54 -6.19 -4.90
CA PRO A 47 14.19 -5.19 -4.08
C PRO A 47 13.19 -4.10 -3.68
N LYS A 48 13.48 -3.42 -2.56
CA LYS A 48 12.62 -2.38 -1.99
C LYS A 48 12.17 -1.34 -3.03
N ALA A 49 13.09 -0.91 -3.91
CA ALA A 49 12.82 0.09 -4.93
C ALA A 49 11.71 -0.34 -5.91
N ASP A 50 11.77 -1.57 -6.41
CA ASP A 50 10.80 -2.10 -7.37
C ASP A 50 9.42 -2.25 -6.73
N CYS A 51 9.36 -2.74 -5.49
CA CYS A 51 8.10 -2.84 -4.75
C CYS A 51 7.48 -1.46 -4.49
N LEU A 52 8.27 -0.45 -4.12
CA LEU A 52 7.78 0.91 -3.91
C LEU A 52 7.30 1.55 -5.23
N ALA A 53 8.05 1.42 -6.31
CA ALA A 53 7.66 1.93 -7.62
C ALA A 53 6.34 1.31 -8.11
N HIS A 54 6.12 0.01 -7.84
CA HIS A 54 4.83 -0.63 -8.09
C HIS A 54 3.71 0.02 -7.28
N ILE A 55 3.90 0.21 -5.97
CA ILE A 55 2.91 0.84 -5.09
C ILE A 55 2.57 2.26 -5.56
N GLU A 56 3.56 3.06 -5.91
CA GLU A 56 3.36 4.42 -6.46
C GLU A 56 2.53 4.42 -7.75
N THR A 57 2.67 3.37 -8.56
CA THR A 57 1.92 3.23 -9.82
C THR A 57 0.47 2.79 -9.58
N VAL A 58 0.21 1.88 -8.63
CA VAL A 58 -1.12 1.30 -8.43
C VAL A 58 -1.96 2.05 -7.40
N TRP A 59 -1.33 2.67 -6.39
CA TRP A 59 -2.02 3.38 -5.32
C TRP A 59 -2.35 4.83 -5.70
N THR A 60 -3.14 4.98 -6.77
CA THR A 60 -3.48 6.27 -7.39
C THR A 60 -4.51 7.08 -6.60
N ASP A 61 -5.29 6.42 -5.75
CA ASP A 61 -6.28 7.07 -4.90
C ASP A 61 -6.04 6.60 -3.46
N MET A 62 -5.60 7.54 -2.61
CA MET A 62 -5.23 7.27 -1.22
C MET A 62 -6.42 7.37 -0.25
N ARG A 63 -7.64 7.60 -0.76
CA ARG A 63 -8.84 7.56 0.10
C ARG A 63 -9.04 6.14 0.64
N PRO A 64 -9.31 5.97 1.95
CA PRO A 64 -9.62 4.65 2.48
C PRO A 64 -10.89 4.09 1.82
N ALA A 65 -10.91 2.78 1.57
CA ALA A 65 -12.02 2.09 0.92
C ALA A 65 -13.39 2.42 1.55
N SER A 66 -13.42 2.49 2.89
CA SER A 66 -14.59 2.86 3.69
C SER A 66 -15.16 4.24 3.34
N LEU A 67 -14.30 5.22 3.09
CA LEU A 67 -14.72 6.57 2.68
C LEU A 67 -15.29 6.56 1.26
N ARG A 68 -14.71 5.76 0.34
CA ARG A 68 -15.26 5.62 -1.02
C ARG A 68 -16.66 5.00 -0.98
N ARG A 69 -16.85 3.94 -0.20
CA ARG A 69 -18.16 3.27 -0.04
C ARG A 69 -19.21 4.20 0.54
N ALA A 70 -18.85 5.01 1.54
CA ALA A 70 -19.76 6.01 2.10
C ALA A 70 -20.18 7.07 1.05
N MET A 71 -19.24 7.61 0.28
CA MET A 71 -19.54 8.62 -0.75
C MET A 71 -20.33 8.08 -1.95
N ASP A 72 -20.17 6.81 -2.32
CA ASP A 72 -20.96 6.16 -3.37
C ASP A 72 -22.42 5.97 -2.93
N GLY A 73 -22.65 5.55 -1.67
CA GLY A 73 -23.99 5.45 -1.09
C GLY A 73 -24.69 6.82 -0.96
N GLU A 74 -23.94 7.87 -0.66
CA GLU A 74 -24.48 9.23 -0.50
C GLU A 74 -24.87 9.88 -1.84
N ARG A 75 -24.20 9.52 -2.95
CA ARG A 75 -24.65 9.92 -4.30
C ARG A 75 -25.97 9.26 -4.70
N ALA A 76 -26.19 8.00 -4.32
CA ALA A 76 -27.45 7.30 -4.60
C ALA A 76 -28.62 7.90 -3.82
N THR A 77 -28.40 8.31 -2.56
CA THR A 77 -29.47 8.90 -1.74
C THR A 77 -29.86 10.32 -2.16
N ARG A 78 -28.94 11.09 -2.75
CA ARG A 78 -29.19 12.48 -3.19
C ARG A 78 -29.85 12.58 -4.57
N ALA A 79 -29.87 11.48 -5.33
CA ALA A 79 -30.51 11.39 -6.64
C ALA A 79 -31.93 10.79 -6.60
N SER A 80 -32.47 10.55 -5.39
CA SER A 80 -33.82 10.01 -5.15
C SER A 80 -34.77 11.08 -4.64
#